data_AF-A0A553E954-F1
#
_entry.id   AF-A0A553E954-F1
#
_cell.length_a   1.000
_cell.length_b   1.000
_cell.length_c   1.000
_cell.angle_alpha   90.00
_cell.angle_beta   90.00
_cell.angle_gamma   90.00
#
_symmetry.space_group_name_H-M   'P 1'
#
loop_
_entity.id
_entity.type
_entity.pdbx_description
1 polymer ?
#
loop_
_entity_poly.entity_id
_entity_poly.type
_entity_poly.pdbx_seq_one_letter_code
_entity_poly.pdbx_strand_id
1 'polypeptide(L)'
;MEISMENNFQNEERYHKARKKVEEIKGFHGHLLAFIVINAGLFLFNIITFPNQLWFDYWFYWQVLIWAIGVVIHGLKVFNYIPFFNKNWEEQKIKQFMAKDELSKTTWE
;
A
#
# COMPACT_ATOMS: atom_id res chain seq x y z
N MET A 1 -37.95 9.24 6.70
CA MET A 1 -37.20 8.43 7.70
C MET A 1 -36.18 7.53 7.01
N GLU A 2 -36.58 6.82 5.95
CA GLU A 2 -35.66 6.04 5.08
C GLU A 2 -34.54 6.89 4.45
N ILE A 3 -34.90 8.04 3.88
CA ILE A 3 -33.94 8.95 3.23
C ILE A 3 -32.91 9.53 4.21
N SER A 4 -33.30 9.79 5.47
CA SER A 4 -32.38 10.28 6.50
C SER A 4 -31.44 9.19 7.01
N MET A 5 -31.92 7.93 7.07
CA MET A 5 -31.09 6.79 7.44
C MET A 5 -30.08 6.45 6.33
N GLU A 6 -30.53 6.36 5.07
CA GLU A 6 -29.66 6.11 3.91
C GLU A 6 -28.53 7.15 3.81
N ASN A 7 -28.86 8.44 3.95
CA ASN A 7 -27.85 9.50 3.94
C ASN A 7 -26.83 9.36 5.08
N ASN A 8 -27.25 8.91 6.25
CA ASN A 8 -26.34 8.72 7.38
C ASN A 8 -25.38 7.55 7.14
N PHE A 9 -25.88 6.41 6.65
CA PHE A 9 -25.06 5.25 6.29
C PHE A 9 -24.03 5.57 5.19
N GLN A 10 -24.44 6.28 4.14
CA GLN A 10 -23.53 6.71 3.07
C GLN A 10 -22.43 7.65 3.60
N ASN A 11 -22.77 8.54 4.54
CA ASN A 11 -21.82 9.48 5.11
C ASN A 11 -20.83 8.78 6.07
N GLU A 12 -21.31 7.83 6.87
CA GLU A 12 -20.47 6.96 7.72
C GLU A 12 -19.51 6.13 6.87
N GLU A 13 -19.97 5.50 5.79
CA GLU A 13 -19.11 4.75 4.87
C GLU A 13 -17.99 5.61 4.27
N ARG A 14 -18.34 6.81 3.78
CA ARG A 14 -17.36 7.76 3.21
C ARG A 14 -16.36 8.19 4.26
N TYR A 15 -16.82 8.47 5.48
CA TYR A 15 -15.96 8.81 6.60
C TYR A 15 -15.00 7.65 6.96
N HIS A 16 -15.50 6.42 7.05
CA HIS A 16 -14.67 5.25 7.32
C HIS A 16 -13.62 5.02 6.24
N LYS A 17 -13.97 5.17 4.95
CA LYS A 17 -13.03 5.07 3.82
C LYS A 17 -11.94 6.15 3.91
N ALA A 18 -12.31 7.39 4.19
CA ALA A 18 -11.36 8.49 4.36
C ALA A 18 -10.43 8.28 5.56
N ARG A 19 -10.98 7.87 6.71
CA ARG A 19 -10.22 7.58 7.94
C ARG A 19 -9.20 6.46 7.71
N LYS A 20 -9.62 5.36 7.07
CA LYS A 20 -8.73 4.25 6.72
C LYS A 20 -7.59 4.73 5.81
N LYS A 21 -7.90 5.59 4.83
CA LYS A 21 -6.87 6.15 3.94
C LYS A 21 -5.84 6.98 4.69
N VAL A 22 -6.28 7.81 5.63
CA VAL A 22 -5.39 8.60 6.49
C VAL A 22 -4.50 7.69 7.35
N GLU A 23 -5.06 6.61 7.89
CA GLU A 23 -4.31 5.63 8.68
C GLU A 23 -3.23 4.91 7.85
N GLU A 24 -3.55 4.51 6.62
CA GLU A 24 -2.59 3.95 5.67
C GLU A 24 -1.46 4.93 5.34
N ILE A 25 -1.77 6.21 5.10
CA ILE A 25 -0.78 7.26 4.84
C ILE A 25 0.13 7.48 6.05
N LYS A 26 -0.44 7.51 7.27
CA LYS A 26 0.35 7.62 8.50
C LYS A 26 1.26 6.41 8.70
N GLY A 27 0.75 5.21 8.46
CA GLY A 27 1.52 3.97 8.52
C GLY A 27 2.69 3.96 7.53
N PHE A 28 2.48 4.45 6.31
CA PHE A 28 3.54 4.61 5.32
C PHE A 28 4.64 5.57 5.79
N HIS A 29 4.28 6.76 6.29
CA HIS A 29 5.26 7.72 6.78
C HIS A 29 6.05 7.17 7.98
N GLY A 30 5.39 6.43 8.88
CA GLY A 30 6.06 5.76 9.99
C GLY A 30 7.10 4.74 9.49
N HIS A 31 6.74 3.91 8.52
CA HIS A 31 7.65 2.93 7.93
C HIS A 31 8.81 3.63 7.19
N LEU A 32 8.53 4.66 6.40
CA LEU A 32 9.53 5.42 5.66
C LEU A 32 10.52 6.11 6.61
N LEU A 33 10.03 6.73 7.69
CA LEU A 33 10.86 7.36 8.70
C LEU A 33 11.75 6.33 9.39
N ALA A 34 11.20 5.19 9.80
CA ALA A 34 11.96 4.10 10.40
C ALA A 34 13.05 3.58 9.45
N PHE A 35 12.72 3.40 8.17
CA PHE A 35 13.68 3.03 7.14
C PHE A 35 14.83 4.04 7.05
N ILE A 36 14.55 5.34 6.97
CA ILE A 36 15.60 6.37 6.88
C ILE A 36 16.47 6.40 8.14
N VAL A 37 15.85 6.45 9.33
CA VAL A 37 16.57 6.58 10.61
C VAL A 37 17.45 5.36 10.88
N ILE A 38 16.92 4.16 10.69
CA ILE A 38 17.68 2.91 10.93
C ILE A 38 18.84 2.80 9.95
N ASN A 39 18.60 3.00 8.65
CA ASN A 39 19.67 2.87 7.65
C ASN A 39 20.73 3.97 7.78
N ALA A 40 20.35 5.21 8.10
CA ALA A 40 21.30 6.29 8.37
C ALA A 40 22.15 6.00 9.62
N GLY A 41 21.53 5.50 10.69
CA GLY A 41 22.24 5.09 11.89
C GLY A 41 23.21 3.94 11.63
N LEU A 42 22.80 2.93 10.85
CA LEU A 42 23.64 1.79 10.49
C LEU A 42 24.82 2.20 9.61
N PHE A 43 24.58 3.10 8.64
CA PHE A 43 25.60 3.66 7.78
C PHE A 43 26.63 4.47 8.56
N LEU A 44 26.18 5.33 9.48
CA LEU A 44 27.07 6.10 10.34
C LEU A 44 27.88 5.20 11.29
N PHE A 45 27.23 4.20 11.88
CA PHE A 45 27.89 3.22 12.74
C PHE A 45 28.99 2.44 11.99
N ASN A 46 28.73 2.05 10.74
CA ASN A 46 29.69 1.37 9.90
C ASN A 46 30.94 2.24 9.64
N ILE A 47 30.76 3.50 9.23
CA ILE A 47 31.88 4.44 8.97
C ILE A 47 32.74 4.64 10.22
N ILE A 48 32.11 4.76 11.39
CA ILE A 48 32.82 4.99 12.66
C ILE A 48 33.59 3.74 13.10
N THR A 49 33.01 2.55 12.94
CA THR A 49 33.53 1.31 13.56
C THR A 49 34.47 0.54 12.64
N PHE A 50 34.20 0.51 11.34
CA PHE A 50 34.93 -0.33 10.37
C PHE A 50 35.30 0.46 9.10
N PRO A 51 36.18 1.47 9.19
CA PRO A 51 36.45 2.40 8.09
C PRO A 51 37.05 1.77 6.81
N ASN A 52 37.38 0.47 6.79
CA ASN A 52 38.09 -0.19 5.68
C ASN A 52 37.58 -1.61 5.34
N GLN A 53 36.36 -1.99 5.73
CA GLN A 53 35.87 -3.37 5.59
C GLN A 53 34.77 -3.52 4.54
N LEU A 54 35.19 -3.62 3.27
CA LEU A 54 34.32 -3.71 2.08
C LEU A 54 33.26 -4.84 2.11
N TRP A 55 33.48 -5.90 2.90
CA TRP A 55 32.56 -7.03 2.94
C TRP A 55 31.22 -6.69 3.63
N PHE A 56 31.25 -5.77 4.60
CA PHE A 56 30.04 -5.29 5.27
C PHE A 56 29.18 -4.43 4.33
N ASP A 57 29.82 -3.75 3.38
CA ASP A 57 29.16 -2.82 2.46
C ASP A 57 28.21 -3.53 1.50
N TYR A 58 28.63 -4.65 0.89
CA TYR A 58 27.78 -5.39 -0.05
C TYR A 58 26.51 -5.94 0.61
N TRP A 59 26.62 -6.47 1.83
CA TRP A 59 25.47 -6.96 2.60
C TRP A 59 24.51 -5.81 2.97
N PHE A 60 25.07 -4.67 3.41
CA PHE A 60 24.28 -3.48 3.72
C PHE A 60 23.50 -2.97 2.52
N TYR A 61 24.14 -2.84 1.35
CA TYR A 61 23.45 -2.37 0.14
C TYR A 61 22.32 -3.31 -0.29
N TRP A 62 22.53 -4.63 -0.19
CA TRP A 62 21.48 -5.61 -0.52
C TRP A 62 20.28 -5.50 0.42
N GLN A 63 20.53 -5.38 1.73
CA GLN A 63 19.49 -5.15 2.74
C GLN A 63 18.71 -3.85 2.47
N VAL A 64 19.41 -2.75 2.23
CA VAL A 64 18.81 -1.45 1.90
C VAL A 64 17.97 -1.56 0.64
N LEU A 65 18.45 -2.27 -0.40
CA LEU A 65 17.76 -2.42 -1.67
C LEU A 65 16.42 -3.16 -1.51
N ILE A 66 16.41 -4.29 -0.79
CA ILE A 66 15.18 -5.05 -0.52
C ILE A 66 14.17 -4.19 0.25
N TRP A 67 14.63 -3.49 1.29
CA TRP A 67 13.76 -2.64 2.09
C TRP A 67 13.26 -1.42 1.31
N ALA A 68 14.11 -0.82 0.48
CA ALA A 68 13.73 0.27 -0.41
C ALA A 68 12.63 -0.17 -1.39
N ILE A 69 12.74 -1.36 -1.98
CA ILE A 69 11.69 -1.94 -2.81
C ILE A 69 10.39 -2.10 -2.02
N GLY A 70 10.46 -2.62 -0.79
CA GLY A 70 9.29 -2.74 0.10
C GLY A 70 8.60 -1.41 0.38
N VAL A 71 9.38 -0.37 0.69
CA VAL A 71 8.88 0.99 0.92
C VAL A 71 8.25 1.57 -0.35
N VAL A 72 8.89 1.40 -1.51
CA VAL A 72 8.36 1.86 -2.80
C VAL A 72 7.01 1.18 -3.09
N ILE A 73 6.92 -0.15 -2.96
CA ILE A 73 5.67 -0.89 -3.18
C ILE A 73 4.58 -0.42 -2.21
N HIS A 74 4.92 -0.24 -0.93
CA HIS A 74 3.98 0.25 0.07
C HIS A 74 3.48 1.66 -0.28
N GLY A 75 4.37 2.56 -0.68
CA GLY A 75 4.01 3.91 -1.14
C GLY A 75 3.10 3.87 -2.36
N LEU A 76 3.45 3.08 -3.37
CA LEU A 76 2.63 2.93 -4.57
C LEU A 76 1.21 2.40 -4.26
N LYS A 77 1.08 1.49 -3.29
CA LYS A 77 -0.22 1.01 -2.78
C LYS A 77 -0.98 2.13 -2.04
N VAL A 78 -0.32 2.83 -1.12
CA VAL A 78 -0.92 3.88 -0.28
C VAL A 78 -1.33 5.10 -1.08
N PHE A 79 -0.65 5.43 -2.18
CA PHE A 79 -1.03 6.52 -3.06
C PHE A 79 -1.84 6.08 -4.30
N ASN A 80 -2.27 4.81 -4.34
CA ASN A 80 -3.08 4.23 -5.43
C ASN A 80 -2.43 4.36 -6.82
N TYR A 81 -1.10 4.40 -6.91
CA TYR A 81 -0.38 4.48 -8.18
C TYR A 81 -0.36 3.15 -8.96
N ILE A 82 -0.58 2.01 -8.28
CA ILE A 82 -0.69 0.71 -8.95
C ILE A 82 -2.17 0.45 -9.27
N PRO A 83 -2.58 0.44 -10.55
CA PRO A 83 -3.98 0.27 -10.93
C PRO A 83 -4.56 -1.09 -10.52
N PHE A 84 -3.73 -2.12 -10.39
CA PHE A 84 -4.15 -3.47 -9.99
C PHE A 84 -4.54 -3.60 -8.50
N PHE A 85 -4.03 -2.74 -7.61
CA PHE A 85 -4.34 -2.81 -6.17
C PHE A 85 -5.40 -1.81 -5.73
N ASN A 86 -6.08 -1.13 -6.67
CA ASN A 86 -7.11 -0.17 -6.37
C ASN A 86 -8.48 -0.86 -6.22
N LYS A 87 -9.27 -0.48 -5.21
CA LYS A 87 -10.67 -0.90 -5.04
C LYS A 87 -11.52 -0.70 -6.29
N ASN A 88 -11.26 0.37 -7.05
CA ASN A 88 -11.98 0.61 -8.31
C ASN A 88 -11.73 -0.50 -9.34
N TRP A 89 -10.50 -1.02 -9.42
CA TRP A 89 -10.17 -2.13 -10.31
C TRP A 89 -10.86 -3.42 -9.86
N GLU A 90 -10.87 -3.67 -8.54
CA GLU A 90 -11.56 -4.80 -7.93
C GLU A 90 -13.07 -4.76 -8.22
N GLU A 91 -13.72 -3.63 -7.97
CA GLU A 91 -15.15 -3.44 -8.28
C GLU A 91 -15.46 -3.58 -9.77
N GLN A 92 -14.60 -3.06 -10.65
CA GLN A 92 -14.74 -3.24 -12.09
C GLN A 92 -14.63 -4.72 -12.49
N LYS A 93 -13.71 -5.47 -11.89
CA LYS A 93 -13.55 -6.90 -12.17
C LYS A 93 -14.71 -7.73 -11.65
N ILE A 94 -15.22 -7.43 -10.45
CA ILE A 94 -16.41 -8.08 -9.90
C ILE A 94 -17.61 -7.86 -10.84
N LYS A 95 -17.84 -6.62 -11.31
CA LYS A 95 -18.89 -6.32 -12.29
C LYS A 95 -18.71 -7.08 -13.61
N GLN A 96 -17.47 -7.18 -14.11
CA GLN A 96 -17.18 -7.96 -15.32
C GLN A 96 -17.50 -9.46 -15.16
N PHE A 97 -17.22 -10.05 -14.00
CA PHE A 97 -17.52 -11.46 -13.75
C PHE A 97 -19.02 -11.71 -13.57
N MET A 98 -19.72 -10.86 -12.81
CA MET A 98 -21.19 -10.99 -12.66
C MET A 98 -21.92 -10.87 -14.01
N ALA A 99 -21.53 -9.91 -14.84
CA ALA A 99 -22.13 -9.75 -16.18
C ALA A 99 -21.86 -10.95 -17.10
N LYS A 100 -20.68 -11.58 -17.00
CA LYS A 100 -20.36 -12.80 -17.76
C LYS A 100 -21.19 -14.00 -17.30
N ASP A 101 -21.38 -14.15 -16.00
CA ASP A 101 -22.20 -15.22 -15.44
C ASP A 101 -23.67 -15.08 -15.88
N GLU A 102 -24.22 -13.87 -15.85
CA GLU A 102 -25.57 -13.57 -16.35
C GLU A 102 -25.71 -13.88 -17.85
N LEU A 103 -24.78 -13.39 -18.68
CA LEU A 103 -24.75 -13.67 -20.13
C LEU A 103 -24.68 -15.18 -20.42
N SER A 104 -23.87 -15.91 -19.66
CA SER A 104 -23.74 -17.36 -19.83
C SER A 104 -25.04 -18.09 -19.52
N LYS A 105 -25.77 -17.71 -18.46
CA LYS A 105 -27.05 -18.33 -18.11
C LYS A 105 -28.11 -18.13 -19.18
N THR A 106 -28.18 -16.93 -19.78
CA THR A 106 -29.15 -16.63 -20.85
C THR A 106 -28.86 -17.35 -22.17
N THR A 107 -27.62 -17.78 -22.42
CA THR A 107 -27.28 -18.54 -23.64
C THR A 107 -27.57 -20.04 -23.57
N TRP A 108 -27.86 -20.58 -22.38
CA TRP A 108 -28.19 -22.00 -22.17
C TRP A 108 -29.69 -22.23 -21.87
N GLU A 109 -30.50 -21.19 -21.93
CA GLU A 109 -31.99 -21.24 -21.95
C GLU A 109 -32.50 -20.97 -23.37
#